data_AF-A0A146KCT7-F1
#
_entry.id   AF-A0A146KCT7-F1
#
_cell.length_a   1.000
_cell.length_b   1.000
_cell.length_c   1.000
_cell.angle_alpha   90.00
_cell.angle_beta   90.00
_cell.angle_gamma   90.00
#
_symmetry.space_group_name_H-M   'P 1'
#
loop_
_entity.id
_entity.type
_entity.pdbx_description
1 polymer ?
#
loop_
_entity_poly.entity_id
_entity_poly.type
_entity_poly.pdbx_seq_one_letter_code
_entity_poly.pdbx_strand_id
1 'polypeptide(L)'
;VKSFDNGIINSFIASKLELTEMKHWSKLQIYQQSFKLNLNIANAQEIPLPDPNFSELPDQCFQTAEVTKNNRDLFYQKGFLLFPDNINKVHDQVYFDYQFDVFFVIGNNLTEIGMQSFSKLQRLRKVQLPLLEKAGFRAFQYDYQLSEVEIPKCRVIEEKMFDWCVNLAKLRANSTQILKNAFSNTGMRQIQVENVQKVDASAFKGSLCQRIFTSGQCQTISIDGIEVCAIQKTVKQIECSLSSFIWKRVK
;
A
#
# COMPACT_ATOMS: atom_id res chain seq x y z
N VAL A 1 -30.86 11.15 -4.47
CA VAL A 1 -29.61 11.74 -4.98
C VAL A 1 -28.80 12.21 -3.79
N LYS A 2 -28.00 11.33 -3.16
CA LYS A 2 -27.08 11.75 -2.11
C LYS A 2 -25.85 12.30 -2.81
N SER A 3 -25.73 13.62 -2.83
CA SER A 3 -24.56 14.35 -3.28
C SER A 3 -23.31 13.81 -2.57
N PHE A 4 -22.22 13.61 -3.32
CA PHE A 4 -20.88 13.45 -2.76
C PHE A 4 -20.70 14.45 -1.61
N ASP A 5 -20.45 13.95 -0.41
CA ASP A 5 -20.32 14.80 0.76
C ASP A 5 -18.98 15.54 0.69
N ASN A 6 -19.00 16.75 0.11
CA ASN A 6 -17.86 17.67 0.08
C ASN A 6 -17.28 17.90 1.48
N GLY A 7 -18.04 17.63 2.56
CA GLY A 7 -17.55 17.66 3.93
C GLY A 7 -16.47 16.63 4.23
N ILE A 8 -16.52 15.45 3.61
CA ILE A 8 -15.54 14.37 3.82
C ILE A 8 -14.19 14.78 3.20
N ILE A 9 -14.17 15.16 1.92
CA ILE A 9 -12.94 15.64 1.25
C ILE A 9 -12.39 16.89 1.94
N ASN A 10 -13.24 17.85 2.34
CA ASN A 10 -12.78 19.06 3.04
C ASN A 10 -12.30 18.80 4.47
N SER A 11 -12.89 17.86 5.20
CA SER A 11 -12.37 17.41 6.50
C SER A 11 -11.01 16.69 6.36
N PHE A 12 -10.81 15.99 5.23
CA PHE A 12 -9.56 15.32 4.86
C PHE A 12 -8.48 16.27 4.32
N ILE A 13 -8.87 17.42 3.75
CA ILE A 13 -7.99 18.54 3.42
C ILE A 13 -7.63 19.33 4.68
N ALA A 14 -8.58 19.45 5.62
CA ALA A 14 -8.41 20.21 6.87
C ALA A 14 -7.55 19.49 7.93
N SER A 15 -7.28 18.18 7.79
CA SER A 15 -6.29 17.48 8.61
C SER A 15 -4.86 17.86 8.20
N LYS A 16 -4.47 19.09 8.55
CA LYS A 16 -3.12 19.67 8.65
C LYS A 16 -2.01 18.89 7.94
N LEU A 17 -1.83 19.19 6.66
CA LEU A 17 -0.51 19.27 6.05
C LEU A 17 -0.69 20.09 4.78
N GLU A 18 -0.09 21.29 4.74
CA GLU A 18 0.08 22.04 3.51
C GLU A 18 1.07 21.24 2.62
N LEU A 19 0.53 20.28 1.88
CA LEU A 19 1.25 19.29 1.07
C LEU A 19 1.80 19.86 -0.24
N THR A 20 1.66 21.16 -0.46
CA THR A 20 2.25 21.87 -1.58
C THR A 20 3.78 21.83 -1.56
N GLU A 21 4.41 21.52 -0.41
CA GLU A 21 5.87 21.52 -0.26
C GLU A 21 6.56 20.15 -0.45
N MET A 22 5.84 19.02 -0.36
CA MET A 22 6.48 17.69 -0.38
C MET A 22 7.13 17.32 -1.73
N LYS A 23 6.75 17.98 -2.83
CA LYS A 23 7.40 17.79 -4.15
C LYS A 23 8.88 18.18 -4.14
N HIS A 24 9.29 19.05 -3.23
CA HIS A 24 10.67 19.56 -3.11
C HIS A 24 11.43 18.97 -1.92
N TRP A 25 10.81 18.07 -1.15
CA TRP A 25 11.45 17.52 0.03
C TRP A 25 12.51 16.48 -0.34
N SER A 26 13.66 16.60 0.32
CA SER A 26 14.65 15.52 0.35
C SER A 26 14.04 14.26 0.96
N LYS A 27 14.61 13.10 0.60
CA LYS A 27 14.23 11.80 1.19
C LYS A 27 14.26 11.81 2.73
N LEU A 28 15.19 12.56 3.32
CA LEU A 28 15.32 12.69 4.77
C LEU A 28 14.16 13.49 5.38
N GLN A 29 13.73 14.58 4.74
CA GLN A 29 12.59 15.39 5.20
C GLN A 29 11.28 14.59 5.15
N ILE A 30 11.06 13.83 4.07
CA ILE A 30 9.91 12.93 3.93
C ILE A 30 9.91 11.87 5.03
N TYR A 31 11.06 11.27 5.30
CA TYR A 31 11.21 10.25 6.34
C TYR A 31 10.96 10.82 7.74
N GLN A 32 11.51 11.98 8.07
CA GLN A 32 11.33 12.61 9.38
C GLN A 32 9.87 13.02 9.65
N GLN A 33 9.17 13.51 8.63
CA GLN A 33 7.76 13.91 8.78
C GLN A 33 6.83 12.71 8.89
N SER A 34 7.02 11.69 8.03
CA SER A 34 6.24 10.46 8.08
C SER A 34 6.45 9.69 9.38
N PHE A 35 7.67 9.67 9.93
CA PHE A 35 7.92 9.09 11.25
C PHE A 35 7.09 9.78 12.36
N LYS A 36 7.00 11.11 12.34
CA LYS A 36 6.12 11.87 13.26
C LYS A 36 4.64 11.56 13.03
N LEU A 37 4.21 11.39 11.78
CA LEU A 37 2.82 11.08 11.43
C LEU A 37 2.42 9.67 11.85
N ASN A 38 3.26 8.67 11.61
CA ASN A 38 3.04 7.26 11.97
C ASN A 38 2.96 7.04 13.48
N LEU A 39 3.62 7.87 14.29
CA LEU A 39 3.43 7.87 15.76
C LEU A 39 2.02 8.33 16.15
N ASN A 40 1.39 9.21 15.37
CA ASN A 40 0.03 9.70 15.61
C ASN A 40 -1.05 8.79 14.99
N ILE A 41 -0.79 8.16 13.84
CA ILE A 41 -1.74 7.28 13.13
C ILE A 41 -2.01 5.96 13.89
N ALA A 42 -1.10 5.51 14.76
CA ALA A 42 -1.34 4.36 15.64
C ALA A 42 -2.62 4.51 16.51
N ASN A 43 -3.12 5.75 16.67
CA ASN A 43 -4.34 6.09 17.40
C ASN A 43 -5.47 6.65 16.50
N ALA A 44 -5.30 6.68 15.18
CA ALA A 44 -6.29 7.28 14.27
C ALA A 44 -7.46 6.32 13.98
N GLN A 45 -8.69 6.85 14.03
CA GLN A 45 -9.89 6.18 13.51
C GLN A 45 -9.67 5.75 12.05
N GLU A 46 -10.24 4.61 11.66
CA GLU A 46 -10.25 4.15 10.27
C GLU A 46 -10.73 5.28 9.37
N ILE A 47 -9.98 5.56 8.29
CA ILE A 47 -10.42 6.49 7.25
C ILE A 47 -11.59 5.80 6.55
N PRO A 48 -12.85 6.24 6.75
CA PRO A 48 -13.97 5.63 6.06
C PRO A 48 -13.74 5.83 4.56
N LEU A 49 -13.80 4.74 3.81
CA LEU A 49 -13.79 4.84 2.36
C LEU A 49 -15.13 5.46 1.94
N PRO A 50 -15.16 6.63 1.29
CA PRO A 50 -16.40 7.17 0.79
C PRO A 50 -16.94 6.26 -0.31
N ASP A 51 -18.27 6.11 -0.39
CA ASP A 51 -18.92 5.27 -1.39
C ASP A 51 -18.50 5.72 -2.81
N PRO A 52 -17.87 4.85 -3.61
CA PRO A 52 -17.45 5.19 -4.95
C PRO A 52 -18.67 5.41 -5.84
N ASN A 53 -18.80 6.60 -6.42
CA ASN A 53 -19.89 6.90 -7.34
C ASN A 53 -19.42 6.74 -8.80
N PHE A 54 -19.66 5.57 -9.38
CA PHE A 54 -19.36 5.28 -10.79
C PHE A 54 -20.33 5.97 -11.77
N SER A 55 -21.46 6.51 -11.30
CA SER A 55 -22.47 7.12 -12.19
C SER A 55 -22.06 8.49 -12.74
N GLU A 56 -21.01 9.10 -12.21
CA GLU A 56 -20.45 10.37 -12.68
C GLU A 56 -19.36 10.17 -13.75
N LEU A 57 -18.97 8.92 -14.05
CA LEU A 57 -17.95 8.65 -15.07
C LEU A 57 -18.54 8.79 -16.49
N PRO A 58 -17.75 9.26 -17.48
CA PRO A 58 -18.19 9.35 -18.87
C PRO A 58 -18.52 7.96 -19.45
N ASP A 59 -19.52 7.87 -20.34
CA ASP A 59 -19.95 6.60 -20.96
C ASP A 59 -18.80 5.83 -21.64
N GLN A 60 -17.80 6.54 -22.14
CA GLN A 60 -16.60 5.99 -22.78
C GLN A 60 -15.80 5.06 -21.86
N CYS A 61 -15.86 5.25 -20.54
CA CYS A 61 -15.16 4.40 -19.58
C CYS A 61 -15.73 2.96 -19.54
N PHE A 62 -16.99 2.77 -19.96
CA PHE A 62 -17.67 1.46 -20.01
C PHE A 62 -17.48 0.73 -21.35
N GLN A 63 -16.77 1.34 -22.31
CA GLN A 63 -16.60 0.81 -23.68
C GLN A 63 -15.21 0.21 -23.94
N THR A 64 -14.34 0.16 -22.93
CA THR A 64 -12.98 -0.39 -23.02
C THR A 64 -12.76 -1.40 -21.91
N ALA A 65 -11.91 -2.41 -22.10
CA ALA A 65 -11.51 -3.32 -21.02
C ALA A 65 -10.23 -2.87 -20.31
N GLU A 66 -9.51 -1.90 -20.89
CA GLU A 66 -8.15 -1.59 -20.50
C GLU A 66 -7.93 -0.07 -20.41
N VAL A 67 -7.05 0.31 -19.49
CA VAL A 67 -6.64 1.69 -19.26
C VAL A 67 -5.24 1.92 -19.80
N THR A 68 -5.12 2.86 -20.71
CA THR A 68 -3.88 3.31 -21.36
C THR A 68 -3.68 4.79 -21.08
N LYS A 69 -2.51 5.33 -21.44
CA LYS A 69 -2.25 6.79 -21.31
C LYS A 69 -3.25 7.66 -22.06
N ASN A 70 -3.87 7.14 -23.14
CA ASN A 70 -4.81 7.90 -23.97
C ASN A 70 -6.20 8.03 -23.37
N ASN A 71 -6.61 7.12 -22.48
CA ASN A 71 -7.95 7.10 -21.90
C ASN A 71 -7.96 7.24 -20.36
N ARG A 72 -6.79 7.37 -19.73
CA ARG A 72 -6.62 7.40 -18.28
C ARG A 72 -7.46 8.45 -17.56
N ASP A 73 -7.69 9.58 -18.21
CA ASP A 73 -8.42 10.71 -17.63
C ASP A 73 -9.93 10.41 -17.52
N LEU A 74 -10.45 9.44 -18.29
CA LEU A 74 -11.86 9.00 -18.20
C LEU A 74 -12.20 8.34 -16.86
N PHE A 75 -11.20 7.84 -16.14
CA PHE A 75 -11.35 7.09 -14.89
C PHE A 75 -11.05 7.95 -13.66
N TYR A 76 -10.68 9.22 -13.85
CA TYR A 76 -10.41 10.14 -12.77
C TYR A 76 -11.64 11.00 -12.45
N GLN A 77 -12.09 10.96 -11.20
CA GLN A 77 -13.20 11.81 -10.72
C GLN A 77 -12.88 12.36 -9.33
N LYS A 78 -12.73 13.68 -9.21
CA LYS A 78 -12.61 14.39 -7.92
C LYS A 78 -11.61 13.75 -6.93
N GLY A 79 -10.47 13.27 -7.43
CA GLY A 79 -9.43 12.63 -6.62
C GLY A 79 -9.58 11.12 -6.43
N PHE A 80 -10.50 10.49 -7.16
CA PHE A 80 -10.66 9.05 -7.23
C PHE A 80 -10.20 8.55 -8.59
N LEU A 81 -9.42 7.47 -8.61
CA LEU A 81 -9.34 6.60 -9.78
C LEU A 81 -10.35 5.48 -9.60
N LEU A 82 -11.41 5.52 -10.41
CA LEU A 82 -12.53 4.59 -10.39
C LEU A 82 -12.46 3.71 -11.63
N PHE A 83 -12.26 2.42 -11.44
CA PHE A 83 -12.24 1.43 -12.51
C PHE A 83 -13.54 0.61 -12.45
N PRO A 84 -14.49 0.84 -13.38
CA PRO A 84 -15.73 0.08 -13.41
C PRO A 84 -15.49 -1.39 -13.77
N ASP A 85 -16.53 -2.22 -13.63
CA ASP A 85 -16.44 -3.69 -13.71
C ASP A 85 -15.93 -4.25 -15.04
N ASN A 86 -15.98 -3.47 -16.12
CA ASN A 86 -15.42 -3.83 -17.43
C ASN A 86 -13.89 -3.72 -17.48
N ILE A 87 -13.26 -2.98 -16.55
CA ILE A 87 -11.82 -2.73 -16.55
C ILE A 87 -11.08 -3.86 -15.84
N ASN A 88 -10.24 -4.57 -16.60
CA ASN A 88 -9.44 -5.68 -16.10
C ASN A 88 -7.92 -5.40 -16.08
N LYS A 89 -7.46 -4.35 -16.78
CA LYS A 89 -6.03 -4.04 -16.88
C LYS A 89 -5.74 -2.56 -16.95
N VAL A 90 -4.70 -2.14 -16.21
CA VAL A 90 -4.06 -0.83 -16.36
C VAL A 90 -2.65 -1.06 -16.89
N HIS A 91 -2.31 -0.43 -18.01
CA HIS A 91 -0.99 -0.58 -18.65
C HIS A 91 0.14 0.10 -17.88
N ASP A 92 1.37 -0.09 -18.37
CA ASP A 92 2.58 0.48 -17.78
C ASP A 92 2.55 2.02 -17.74
N GLN A 93 2.94 2.57 -16.59
CA GLN A 93 3.14 4.00 -16.37
C GLN A 93 1.93 4.89 -16.71
N VAL A 94 0.71 4.35 -16.65
CA VAL A 94 -0.50 5.09 -17.05
C VAL A 94 -0.73 6.31 -16.14
N TYR A 95 -0.59 6.13 -14.82
CA TYR A 95 -0.72 7.20 -13.81
C TYR A 95 0.61 7.51 -13.11
N PHE A 96 1.75 7.23 -13.76
CA PHE A 96 3.05 7.62 -13.22
C PHE A 96 3.14 9.14 -13.07
N ASP A 97 3.41 9.62 -11.85
CA ASP A 97 3.53 11.05 -11.52
C ASP A 97 2.35 11.86 -12.06
N TYR A 98 1.14 11.33 -11.86
CA TYR A 98 -0.08 11.89 -12.43
C TYR A 98 -0.32 13.32 -11.92
N GLN A 99 -0.68 14.22 -12.83
CA GLN A 99 -0.76 15.66 -12.57
C GLN A 99 -1.88 16.05 -11.59
N PHE A 100 -2.88 15.18 -11.43
CA PHE A 100 -3.99 15.38 -10.52
C PHE A 100 -3.75 14.66 -9.20
N ASP A 101 -4.24 15.24 -8.12
CA ASP A 101 -4.19 14.59 -6.81
C ASP A 101 -5.14 13.41 -6.77
N VAL A 102 -4.60 12.21 -6.62
CA VAL A 102 -5.37 10.98 -6.42
C VAL A 102 -5.30 10.63 -4.94
N PHE A 103 -6.46 10.50 -4.29
CA PHE A 103 -6.59 10.07 -2.89
C PHE A 103 -6.94 8.59 -2.77
N PHE A 104 -7.70 8.06 -3.73
CA PHE A 104 -8.24 6.70 -3.68
C PHE A 104 -8.14 6.01 -5.04
N VAL A 105 -7.82 4.71 -5.02
CA VAL A 105 -7.88 3.83 -6.19
C VAL A 105 -8.84 2.68 -5.89
N ILE A 106 -9.89 2.54 -6.69
CA ILE A 106 -10.97 1.58 -6.47
C ILE A 106 -11.27 0.86 -7.79
N GLY A 107 -11.30 -0.47 -7.76
CA GLY A 107 -11.60 -1.28 -8.94
C GLY A 107 -11.88 -2.74 -8.57
N ASN A 108 -13.13 -3.17 -8.70
CA ASN A 108 -13.56 -4.49 -8.24
C ASN A 108 -13.08 -5.64 -9.13
N ASN A 109 -12.97 -5.39 -10.44
CA ASN A 109 -12.59 -6.39 -11.45
C ASN A 109 -11.20 -6.18 -12.06
N LEU A 110 -10.43 -5.22 -11.53
CA LEU A 110 -9.07 -4.97 -12.01
C LEU A 110 -8.14 -6.10 -11.56
N THR A 111 -7.61 -6.87 -12.51
CA THR A 111 -6.75 -8.04 -12.24
C THR A 111 -5.27 -7.78 -12.50
N GLU A 112 -4.94 -6.83 -13.36
CA GLU A 112 -3.55 -6.52 -13.75
C GLU A 112 -3.21 -5.03 -13.73
N ILE A 113 -2.10 -4.69 -13.08
CA ILE A 113 -1.50 -3.35 -13.10
C ILE A 113 -0.07 -3.44 -13.67
N GLY A 114 0.20 -2.61 -14.66
CA GLY A 114 1.50 -2.49 -15.29
C GLY A 114 2.58 -1.87 -14.41
N MET A 115 3.82 -1.92 -14.90
CA MET A 115 4.99 -1.35 -14.26
C MET A 115 4.79 0.14 -13.94
N GLN A 116 5.10 0.54 -12.70
CA GLN A 116 5.07 1.94 -12.23
C GLN A 116 3.73 2.66 -12.43
N SER A 117 2.63 1.94 -12.68
CA SER A 117 1.41 2.58 -13.16
C SER A 117 0.81 3.56 -12.15
N PHE A 118 0.90 3.29 -10.86
CA PHE A 118 0.45 4.16 -9.78
C PHE A 118 1.60 4.76 -8.97
N SER A 119 2.82 4.80 -9.52
CA SER A 119 3.96 5.34 -8.79
C SER A 119 3.93 6.87 -8.73
N LYS A 120 4.30 7.39 -7.56
CA LYS A 120 4.36 8.81 -7.20
C LYS A 120 3.00 9.50 -7.12
N LEU A 121 1.93 8.78 -6.81
CA LEU A 121 0.67 9.38 -6.41
C LEU A 121 0.80 9.89 -4.97
N GLN A 122 1.38 11.09 -4.83
CA GLN A 122 1.84 11.68 -3.57
C GLN A 122 0.76 11.79 -2.49
N ARG A 123 -0.51 11.89 -2.91
CA ARG A 123 -1.68 12.02 -2.04
C ARG A 123 -2.53 10.75 -1.96
N LEU A 124 -2.09 9.66 -2.58
CA LEU A 124 -2.81 8.39 -2.54
C LEU A 124 -2.82 7.88 -1.10
N ARG A 125 -4.00 7.61 -0.55
CA ARG A 125 -4.19 7.19 0.85
C ARG A 125 -4.61 5.74 0.97
N LYS A 126 -5.45 5.27 0.04
CA LYS A 126 -6.04 3.94 0.09
C LYS A 126 -6.25 3.32 -1.29
N VAL A 127 -5.96 2.03 -1.38
CA VAL A 127 -6.13 1.20 -2.59
C VAL A 127 -7.04 0.02 -2.25
N GLN A 128 -8.10 -0.16 -3.04
CA GLN A 128 -9.04 -1.29 -2.92
C GLN A 128 -9.22 -2.00 -4.26
N LEU A 129 -8.52 -3.12 -4.40
CA LEU A 129 -8.49 -3.91 -5.63
C LEU A 129 -8.64 -5.40 -5.28
N PRO A 130 -9.85 -5.85 -4.93
CA PRO A 130 -10.09 -7.17 -4.34
C PRO A 130 -9.72 -8.34 -5.27
N LEU A 131 -9.77 -8.14 -6.59
CA LEU A 131 -9.43 -9.15 -7.59
C LEU A 131 -8.04 -8.97 -8.22
N LEU A 132 -7.23 -8.03 -7.72
CA LEU A 132 -5.90 -7.81 -8.28
C LEU A 132 -5.01 -9.04 -8.11
N GLU A 133 -4.57 -9.62 -9.22
CA GLU A 133 -3.71 -10.80 -9.23
C GLU A 133 -2.24 -10.42 -9.42
N LYS A 134 -1.98 -9.40 -10.25
CA LYS A 134 -0.63 -8.98 -10.64
C LYS A 134 -0.50 -7.46 -10.63
N ALA A 135 0.53 -6.97 -9.98
CA ALA A 135 0.98 -5.58 -10.12
C ALA A 135 2.48 -5.58 -10.39
N GLY A 136 2.90 -4.83 -11.41
CA GLY A 136 4.26 -4.84 -11.91
C GLY A 136 5.28 -4.17 -10.98
N PHE A 137 6.54 -4.22 -11.41
CA PHE A 137 7.66 -3.54 -10.78
C PHE A 137 7.32 -2.10 -10.41
N ARG A 138 7.54 -1.73 -9.14
CA ARG A 138 7.30 -0.37 -8.61
C ARG A 138 5.87 0.17 -8.78
N ALA A 139 4.85 -0.68 -8.89
CA ALA A 139 3.49 -0.24 -9.19
C ALA A 139 2.97 0.91 -8.29
N PHE A 140 3.32 0.93 -7.00
CA PHE A 140 2.92 1.94 -6.02
C PHE A 140 4.13 2.67 -5.37
N GLN A 141 5.27 2.72 -6.06
CA GLN A 141 6.49 3.29 -5.48
C GLN A 141 6.34 4.80 -5.23
N TYR A 142 6.82 5.30 -4.09
CA TYR A 142 6.81 6.71 -3.67
C TYR A 142 5.41 7.29 -3.40
N ASP A 143 4.42 6.45 -3.10
CA ASP A 143 3.09 6.88 -2.66
C ASP A 143 3.12 7.20 -1.15
N TYR A 144 3.69 8.36 -0.80
CA TYR A 144 4.05 8.67 0.59
C TYR A 144 2.88 8.70 1.56
N GLN A 145 1.66 8.99 1.09
CA GLN A 145 0.45 9.00 1.92
C GLN A 145 -0.29 7.66 1.96
N LEU A 146 0.16 6.67 1.20
CA LEU A 146 -0.55 5.41 1.10
C LEU A 146 -0.46 4.73 2.46
N SER A 147 -1.62 4.50 3.07
CA SER A 147 -1.74 4.01 4.45
C SER A 147 -2.42 2.65 4.54
N GLU A 148 -3.30 2.35 3.58
CA GLU A 148 -4.08 1.12 3.53
C GLU A 148 -4.16 0.56 2.11
N VAL A 149 -3.88 -0.75 1.97
CA VAL A 149 -3.96 -1.47 0.70
C VAL A 149 -4.72 -2.79 0.89
N GLU A 150 -5.68 -3.05 0.02
CA GLU A 150 -6.41 -4.31 -0.07
C GLU A 150 -6.22 -4.96 -1.44
N ILE A 151 -5.39 -6.01 -1.49
CA ILE A 151 -5.02 -6.79 -2.68
C ILE A 151 -4.98 -8.31 -2.37
N PRO A 152 -6.09 -8.89 -1.86
CA PRO A 152 -6.10 -10.23 -1.29
C PRO A 152 -5.87 -11.37 -2.30
N LYS A 153 -5.86 -11.10 -3.61
CA LYS A 153 -5.57 -12.10 -4.65
C LYS A 153 -4.17 -11.99 -5.24
N CYS A 154 -3.39 -10.98 -4.83
CA CYS A 154 -2.09 -10.71 -5.42
C CYS A 154 -1.06 -11.73 -4.93
N ARG A 155 -0.61 -12.62 -5.84
CA ARG A 155 0.23 -13.76 -5.49
C ARG A 155 1.69 -13.39 -5.21
N VAL A 156 2.17 -12.31 -5.81
CA VAL A 156 3.56 -11.85 -5.71
C VAL A 156 3.56 -10.36 -5.40
N ILE A 157 4.17 -9.99 -4.28
CA ILE A 157 4.53 -8.60 -4.05
C ILE A 157 5.87 -8.33 -4.75
N GLU A 158 5.78 -7.75 -5.94
CA GLU A 158 6.88 -7.46 -6.86
C GLU A 158 7.99 -6.57 -6.30
N GLU A 159 9.13 -6.56 -7.00
CA GLU A 159 10.28 -5.74 -6.61
C GLU A 159 9.87 -4.26 -6.51
N LYS A 160 10.17 -3.67 -5.34
CA LYS A 160 9.89 -2.26 -5.01
C LYS A 160 8.42 -1.83 -5.15
N MET A 161 7.46 -2.77 -5.11
CA MET A 161 6.04 -2.46 -5.31
C MET A 161 5.56 -1.30 -4.42
N PHE A 162 5.92 -1.30 -3.14
CA PHE A 162 5.57 -0.27 -2.14
C PHE A 162 6.81 0.42 -1.56
N ASP A 163 7.92 0.47 -2.31
CA ASP A 163 9.14 1.15 -1.87
C ASP A 163 8.85 2.64 -1.63
N TRP A 164 9.27 3.14 -0.46
CA TRP A 164 9.00 4.49 0.02
C TRP A 164 7.51 4.84 0.24
N CYS A 165 6.62 3.86 0.42
CA CYS A 165 5.28 4.12 0.99
C CYS A 165 5.39 4.34 2.50
N VAL A 166 5.93 5.50 2.89
CA VAL A 166 6.36 5.78 4.27
C VAL A 166 5.23 5.75 5.31
N ASN A 167 3.97 5.96 4.92
CA ASN A 167 2.81 5.88 5.82
C ASN A 167 2.05 4.56 5.71
N LEU A 168 2.51 3.60 4.91
CA LEU A 168 1.82 2.32 4.74
C LEU A 168 1.83 1.57 6.08
N ALA A 169 0.65 1.35 6.63
CA ALA A 169 0.47 0.77 7.96
C ALA A 169 -0.43 -0.48 7.94
N LYS A 170 -1.37 -0.55 6.99
CA LYS A 170 -2.30 -1.66 6.83
C LYS A 170 -2.18 -2.25 5.42
N LEU A 171 -1.91 -3.54 5.34
CA LEU A 171 -1.93 -4.30 4.09
C LEU A 171 -2.70 -5.60 4.31
N ARG A 172 -3.68 -5.86 3.44
CA ARG A 172 -4.34 -7.15 3.30
C ARG A 172 -3.90 -7.77 1.97
N ALA A 173 -3.09 -8.83 2.05
CA ALA A 173 -2.59 -9.56 0.88
C ALA A 173 -2.49 -11.07 1.18
N ASN A 174 -2.65 -11.90 0.13
CA ASN A 174 -2.41 -13.34 0.17
C ASN A 174 -1.35 -13.69 -0.88
N SER A 175 -0.09 -13.50 -0.50
CA SER A 175 1.04 -13.57 -1.42
C SER A 175 1.98 -14.70 -1.03
N THR A 176 2.41 -15.48 -2.01
CA THR A 176 3.38 -16.56 -1.82
C THR A 176 4.82 -16.05 -1.84
N GLN A 177 5.07 -14.91 -2.49
CA GLN A 177 6.40 -14.34 -2.62
C GLN A 177 6.38 -12.83 -2.36
N ILE A 178 7.40 -12.36 -1.63
CA ILE A 178 7.69 -10.94 -1.42
C ILE A 178 9.11 -10.69 -1.93
N LEU A 179 9.24 -9.88 -2.98
CA LEU A 179 10.51 -9.68 -3.67
C LEU A 179 11.34 -8.53 -3.07
N LYS A 180 12.53 -8.35 -3.66
CA LYS A 180 13.53 -7.37 -3.25
C LYS A 180 12.93 -5.99 -3.02
N ASN A 181 13.23 -5.39 -1.87
CA ASN A 181 12.80 -4.03 -1.52
C ASN A 181 11.28 -3.77 -1.64
N ALA A 182 10.43 -4.80 -1.69
CA ALA A 182 8.98 -4.65 -1.87
C ALA A 182 8.35 -3.64 -0.90
N PHE A 183 8.87 -3.58 0.32
CA PHE A 183 8.41 -2.74 1.42
C PHE A 183 9.56 -1.91 2.03
N SER A 184 10.59 -1.57 1.26
CA SER A 184 11.66 -0.75 1.80
C SER A 184 11.19 0.67 2.13
N ASN A 185 11.67 1.20 3.26
CA ASN A 185 11.30 2.53 3.75
C ASN A 185 9.78 2.72 3.94
N THR A 186 9.09 1.70 4.45
CA THR A 186 7.66 1.77 4.79
C THR A 186 7.43 1.98 6.29
N GLY A 187 6.25 2.52 6.64
CA GLY A 187 5.81 2.74 8.02
C GLY A 187 5.29 1.48 8.73
N MET A 188 5.28 0.33 8.05
CA MET A 188 4.68 -0.89 8.56
C MET A 188 5.44 -1.39 9.80
N ARG A 189 4.69 -1.69 10.86
CA ARG A 189 5.21 -2.33 12.09
C ARG A 189 4.96 -3.83 12.10
N GLN A 190 3.84 -4.22 11.51
CA GLN A 190 3.41 -5.60 11.34
C GLN A 190 2.79 -5.75 9.96
N ILE A 191 2.90 -6.95 9.39
CA ILE A 191 2.26 -7.30 8.13
C ILE A 191 1.54 -8.63 8.29
N GLN A 192 0.31 -8.68 7.77
CA GLN A 192 -0.46 -9.92 7.66
C GLN A 192 -0.43 -10.36 6.20
N VAL A 193 0.33 -11.42 5.91
CA VAL A 193 0.38 -12.02 4.57
C VAL A 193 0.12 -13.50 4.70
N GLU A 194 -0.95 -13.96 4.06
CA GLU A 194 -1.28 -15.38 4.07
C GLU A 194 -0.40 -16.15 3.07
N ASN A 195 -0.06 -17.40 3.41
CA ASN A 195 0.62 -18.35 2.52
C ASN A 195 2.01 -17.94 1.99
N VAL A 196 2.72 -17.01 2.65
CA VAL A 196 4.06 -16.60 2.23
C VAL A 196 5.04 -17.77 2.31
N GLN A 197 5.76 -18.02 1.22
CA GLN A 197 6.75 -19.09 1.08
C GLN A 197 8.17 -18.54 0.93
N LYS A 198 8.31 -17.37 0.30
CA LYS A 198 9.61 -16.72 0.05
C LYS A 198 9.53 -15.23 0.32
N VAL A 199 10.53 -14.71 1.03
CA VAL A 199 10.73 -13.27 1.21
C VAL A 199 12.20 -12.98 0.92
N ASP A 200 12.44 -11.99 0.06
CA ASP A 200 13.79 -11.51 -0.21
C ASP A 200 14.40 -10.84 1.04
N ALA A 201 15.69 -11.04 1.28
CA ALA A 201 16.39 -10.52 2.46
C ALA A 201 16.29 -8.99 2.60
N SER A 202 16.14 -8.25 1.49
CA SER A 202 16.02 -6.80 1.52
C SER A 202 14.58 -6.29 1.40
N ALA A 203 13.57 -7.17 1.40
CA ALA A 203 12.16 -6.82 1.23
C ALA A 203 11.71 -5.69 2.18
N PHE A 204 12.21 -5.69 3.41
CA PHE A 204 11.84 -4.77 4.48
C PHE A 204 12.95 -3.79 4.87
N LYS A 205 13.94 -3.57 3.99
CA LYS A 205 15.09 -2.69 4.26
C LYS A 205 14.63 -1.27 4.64
N GLY A 206 15.06 -0.78 5.81
CA GLY A 206 14.70 0.56 6.29
C GLY A 206 13.22 0.71 6.69
N SER A 207 12.47 -0.39 6.79
CA SER A 207 11.14 -0.40 7.43
C SER A 207 11.27 -0.61 8.93
N LEU A 208 10.21 -0.29 9.68
CA LEU A 208 10.10 -0.58 11.11
C LEU A 208 9.38 -1.92 11.37
N CYS A 209 9.30 -2.79 10.36
CA CYS A 209 8.55 -4.03 10.45
C CYS A 209 9.26 -4.98 11.42
N GLN A 210 8.57 -5.36 12.49
CA GLN A 210 9.11 -6.27 13.51
C GLN A 210 8.50 -7.66 13.40
N ARG A 211 7.28 -7.78 12.84
CA ARG A 211 6.50 -9.01 12.85
C ARG A 211 5.80 -9.29 11.53
N ILE A 212 5.96 -10.52 11.04
CA ILE A 212 5.20 -11.05 9.89
C ILE A 212 4.26 -12.13 10.42
N PHE A 213 2.96 -11.94 10.24
CA PHE A 213 1.93 -12.94 10.52
C PHE A 213 1.58 -13.69 9.24
N THR A 214 1.80 -15.01 9.26
CA THR A 214 1.43 -15.92 8.16
C THR A 214 0.59 -17.06 8.68
N SER A 215 -0.50 -17.39 7.97
CA SER A 215 -1.42 -18.48 8.28
C SER A 215 -1.08 -19.81 7.57
N GLY A 216 0.07 -19.89 6.90
CA GLY A 216 0.52 -21.08 6.14
C GLY A 216 1.72 -21.81 6.74
N GLN A 217 2.12 -22.93 6.12
CA GLN A 217 3.38 -23.63 6.43
C GLN A 217 4.57 -22.75 6.04
N CYS A 218 4.97 -21.85 6.94
CA CYS A 218 6.17 -21.05 6.75
C CYS A 218 7.40 -21.95 6.90
N GLN A 219 8.10 -22.26 5.81
CA GLN A 219 9.49 -22.70 5.91
C GLN A 219 10.29 -21.51 6.44
N THR A 220 11.10 -21.71 7.47
CA THR A 220 11.83 -20.68 8.21
C THR A 220 12.41 -19.60 7.29
N ILE A 221 11.84 -18.40 7.32
CA ILE A 221 12.35 -17.26 6.56
C ILE A 221 13.16 -16.42 7.53
N SER A 222 14.49 -16.59 7.49
CA SER A 222 15.41 -15.72 8.23
C SER A 222 15.51 -14.40 7.47
N ILE A 223 14.91 -13.36 8.00
CA ILE A 223 15.11 -11.98 7.56
C ILE A 223 15.79 -11.27 8.73
N ASP A 224 16.94 -10.65 8.48
CA ASP A 224 17.75 -10.03 9.53
C ASP A 224 16.92 -9.10 10.43
N GLY A 225 16.71 -9.51 11.69
CA GLY A 225 16.02 -8.73 12.71
C GLY A 225 14.48 -8.74 12.67
N ILE A 226 13.83 -9.57 11.85
CA ILE A 226 12.36 -9.68 11.80
C ILE A 226 11.90 -11.01 12.41
N GLU A 227 11.05 -10.93 13.42
CA GLU A 227 10.39 -12.12 13.99
C GLU A 227 9.26 -12.58 13.06
N VAL A 228 9.39 -13.78 12.49
CA VAL A 228 8.33 -14.39 11.69
C VAL A 228 7.45 -15.25 12.60
N CYS A 229 6.22 -14.82 12.85
CA CYS A 229 5.24 -15.57 13.64
C CYS A 229 4.31 -16.35 12.68
N ALA A 230 4.55 -17.65 12.53
CA ALA A 230 3.58 -18.53 11.89
C ALA A 230 2.41 -18.77 12.86
N ILE A 231 1.20 -18.38 12.47
CA ILE A 231 -0.02 -18.78 13.19
C ILE A 231 -0.29 -20.23 12.79
N GLN A 232 0.35 -21.18 13.46
CA GLN A 232 -0.10 -22.57 13.41
C GLN A 232 -1.53 -22.59 13.94
N LYS A 233 -2.51 -22.95 13.10
CA LYS A 233 -3.84 -23.36 13.59
C LYS A 233 -3.70 -24.68 14.35
N THR A 234 -3.10 -24.59 15.52
CA THR A 234 -3.22 -25.53 16.63
C THR A 234 -2.91 -24.73 17.87
N VAL A 235 -3.94 -24.55 18.70
CA VAL A 235 -3.84 -23.91 20.02
C VAL A 235 -2.67 -24.52 20.78
N LYS A 236 -1.57 -23.77 20.94
CA LYS A 236 -0.63 -23.86 22.05
C LYS A 236 0.22 -22.60 22.08
N GLN A 237 -0.03 -21.83 23.13
CA GLN A 237 0.72 -20.68 23.62
C GLN A 237 2.23 -20.95 23.50
N ILE A 238 2.97 -20.10 22.78
CA ILE A 238 4.44 -20.10 22.80
C ILE A 238 4.86 -18.73 23.29
N GLU A 239 5.32 -18.70 24.54
CA GLU A 239 6.09 -17.62 25.13
C GLU A 239 7.45 -17.54 24.42
N CYS A 240 7.79 -16.38 23.86
CA CYS A 240 9.15 -16.13 23.38
C CYS A 240 10.05 -15.75 24.57
N SER A 241 10.96 -16.64 24.92
CA SER A 241 12.03 -16.40 25.87
C SER A 241 13.03 -15.38 25.34
N LEU A 242 13.23 -14.29 26.09
CA LEU A 242 14.35 -13.36 25.94
C LEU A 242 15.67 -14.06 26.31
N SER A 243 16.52 -14.33 25.33
CA SER A 243 17.98 -14.51 25.50
C SER A 243 18.64 -14.12 24.19
N SER A 244 19.56 -13.17 24.07
CA SER A 244 20.60 -12.73 25.00
C SER A 244 21.12 -11.35 24.55
N PHE A 245 21.03 -10.33 25.41
CA PHE A 245 21.84 -9.12 25.29
C PHE A 245 22.82 -9.06 26.45
N ILE A 246 24.08 -9.32 26.12
CA ILE A 246 25.24 -9.25 27.00
C ILE A 246 25.47 -7.78 27.39
N TRP A 247 25.28 -7.43 28.65
CA TRP A 247 25.84 -6.20 29.21
C TRP A 247 27.23 -6.50 29.79
N LYS A 248 28.29 -6.09 29.10
CA LYS A 248 29.61 -5.91 29.72
C LYS A 248 29.55 -4.64 30.56
N ARG A 249 29.59 -4.76 31.90
CA ARG A 249 29.96 -3.67 32.79
C ARG A 249 31.48 -3.61 32.89
N VAL A 250 32.05 -2.47 32.51
CA VAL A 250 33.45 -2.11 32.77
C VAL A 250 33.63 -1.97 34.29
N LYS A 251 34.78 -2.46 34.80
CA LYS A 251 35.18 -2.43 36.21
C LYS A 251 35.26 -1.01 36.77
#